data_AF-A0A0P8A1A7-F1
#
_entry.id   AF-A0A0P8A1A7-F1
#
_cell.length_a   1.000
_cell.length_b   1.000
_cell.length_c   1.000
_cell.angle_alpha   90.00
_cell.angle_beta   90.00
_cell.angle_gamma   90.00
#
_symmetry.space_group_name_H-M   'P 1'
#
loop_
_entity.id
_entity.type
_entity.pdbx_description
1 polymer ?
#
loop_
_entity_poly.entity_id
_entity_poly.type
_entity_poly.pdbx_seq_one_letter_code
_entity_poly.pdbx_strand_id
1 'polypeptide(L)'
;MRDMNLTREWEMEYAKKNGIPVAATRSKPWSVDENIWSRSIEGGRLEEPDFVPPEEIFEWTVSPENAPVAQIIDIGFENGVPVSVNGEKSDGVSLIRKTQHNWRGTWCGTH
;
A
#
# COMPACT_ATOMS: atom_id res chain seq x y z
N MET A 1 19.35 12.08 -10.90
CA MET A 1 17.99 11.55 -11.14
C MET A 1 17.04 12.62 -11.68
N ARG A 2 17.02 13.87 -11.15
CA ARG A 2 16.13 14.94 -11.64
C ARG A 2 16.54 15.61 -12.98
N ASP A 3 17.78 15.45 -13.43
CA ASP A 3 18.27 16.07 -14.69
C ASP A 3 18.39 15.08 -15.86
N MET A 4 18.12 13.80 -15.61
CA MET A 4 18.18 12.77 -16.63
C MET A 4 16.75 12.30 -16.84
N ASN A 5 16.23 12.53 -18.05
CA ASN A 5 14.88 12.16 -18.50
C ASN A 5 14.74 10.63 -18.60
N LEU A 6 15.02 9.92 -17.50
CA LEU A 6 15.04 8.47 -17.39
C LEU A 6 13.60 8.00 -17.27
N THR A 7 13.03 7.61 -18.41
CA THR A 7 11.71 6.99 -18.44
C THR A 7 11.82 5.53 -17.96
N ARG A 8 10.73 4.99 -17.41
CA ARG A 8 10.63 3.57 -17.03
C ARG A 8 10.99 2.63 -18.19
N GLU A 9 10.70 3.03 -19.43
CA GLU A 9 11.11 2.32 -20.64
C GLU A 9 12.63 2.28 -20.81
N TRP A 10 13.30 3.42 -20.62
CA TRP A 10 14.76 3.50 -20.67
C TRP A 10 15.41 2.62 -19.59
N GLU A 11 14.86 2.61 -18.37
CA GLU A 11 15.37 1.78 -17.27
C GLU A 11 15.23 0.28 -17.57
N MET A 12 14.10 -0.14 -18.14
CA MET A 12 13.88 -1.52 -18.58
C MET A 12 14.82 -1.93 -19.72
N GLU A 13 15.02 -1.07 -20.72
CA GLU A 13 15.97 -1.33 -21.82
C GLU A 13 17.41 -1.40 -21.33
N TYR A 14 17.81 -0.49 -20.43
CA TYR A 14 19.13 -0.48 -19.83
C TYR A 14 19.37 -1.75 -19.01
N ALA A 15 18.42 -2.15 -18.16
CA ALA A 15 18.54 -3.35 -17.35
C ALA A 15 18.63 -4.61 -18.22
N LYS A 16 17.83 -4.69 -19.31
CA LYS A 16 17.90 -5.78 -20.29
C LYS A 16 19.25 -5.83 -21.02
N LYS A 17 19.77 -4.68 -21.45
CA LYS A 17 21.06 -4.57 -22.15
C LYS A 17 22.24 -4.98 -21.26
N ASN A 18 22.17 -4.69 -19.97
CA ASN A 18 23.25 -4.95 -19.02
C ASN A 18 23.07 -6.25 -18.21
N GLY A 19 22.06 -7.06 -18.54
CA GLY A 19 21.81 -8.34 -17.86
C GLY A 19 21.45 -8.19 -16.37
N ILE A 20 20.92 -7.03 -15.96
CA ILE A 20 20.49 -6.78 -14.59
C ILE A 20 19.11 -7.42 -14.41
N PRO A 21 18.94 -8.37 -13.48
CA PRO A 21 17.64 -8.98 -13.23
C PRO A 21 16.68 -7.93 -12.65
N VAL A 22 15.71 -7.50 -13.44
CA VAL A 22 14.62 -6.62 -13.01
C VAL A 22 13.45 -7.48 -12.57
N ALA A 23 13.01 -7.31 -11.32
CA ALA A 23 11.78 -7.93 -10.80
C ALA A 23 10.52 -7.36 -11.46
N ALA A 24 10.64 -6.26 -12.22
CA ALA A 24 9.62 -5.72 -13.09
C ALA A 24 9.39 -6.66 -14.29
N THR A 25 8.76 -7.80 -14.05
CA THR A 25 8.16 -8.58 -15.10
C THR A 25 6.97 -7.81 -15.67
N ARG A 26 6.71 -8.01 -16.97
CA ARG A 26 5.47 -7.58 -17.66
C ARG A 26 4.17 -8.01 -16.97
N SER A 27 4.26 -8.82 -15.91
CA SER A 27 3.16 -9.39 -15.13
C SER A 27 2.60 -8.48 -14.04
N LYS A 28 3.29 -7.40 -13.66
CA LYS A 28 2.73 -6.37 -12.76
C LYS A 28 2.86 -5.00 -13.44
N PRO A 29 1.77 -4.48 -14.05
CA PRO A 29 1.82 -3.24 -14.82
C PRO A 29 1.98 -1.97 -13.95
N TRP A 30 2.09 -2.12 -12.63
CA TRP A 30 2.14 -1.02 -11.66
C TRP A 30 3.42 -1.09 -10.83
N SER A 31 3.86 0.08 -10.35
CA SER A 31 4.87 0.21 -9.31
C SER A 31 4.18 0.17 -7.95
N VAL A 32 4.75 -0.55 -6.98
CA VAL A 32 4.24 -0.59 -5.60
C VAL A 32 5.38 -0.24 -4.66
N ASP A 33 5.16 0.74 -3.80
CA ASP A 33 6.02 1.06 -2.66
C ASP A 33 5.26 0.77 -1.36
N GLU A 34 5.86 0.00 -0.46
CA GLU A 34 5.20 -0.46 0.77
C GLU A 34 6.15 -0.39 1.95
N ASN A 35 5.64 0.12 3.08
CA ASN A 35 6.30 0.07 4.38
C ASN A 35 5.28 -0.25 5.46
N ILE A 36 5.68 -0.27 6.74
CA ILE A 36 4.75 -0.60 7.83
C ILE A 36 3.60 0.38 8.00
N TRP A 37 3.59 1.52 7.32
CA TRP A 37 2.59 2.57 7.48
C TRP A 37 1.63 2.67 6.30
N SER A 38 2.13 2.46 5.09
CA SER A 38 1.38 2.70 3.86
C SER A 38 1.83 1.81 2.71
N ARG A 39 0.92 1.67 1.75
CA ARG A 39 1.15 1.05 0.44
C ARG A 39 0.72 2.04 -0.64
N SER A 40 1.66 2.48 -1.48
CA SER A 40 1.45 3.36 -2.62
C SER A 40 1.51 2.57 -3.92
N ILE A 41 0.65 2.91 -4.88
CA ILE A 41 0.52 2.20 -6.15
C ILE A 41 0.40 3.21 -7.28
N GLU A 42 1.22 3.07 -8.33
CA GLU A 42 1.29 4.05 -9.41
C GLU A 42 1.68 3.42 -10.75
N GLY A 43 1.56 4.18 -11.83
CA GLY A 43 2.04 3.82 -13.16
C GLY A 43 1.13 2.89 -13.95
N GLY A 44 1.54 2.62 -15.19
CA GLY A 44 0.75 1.86 -16.14
C GLY A 44 -0.55 2.60 -16.49
N ARG A 45 -1.67 1.88 -16.44
CA ARG A 45 -2.99 2.46 -16.75
C ARG A 45 -3.57 3.31 -15.62
N LEU A 46 -2.97 3.33 -14.43
CA LEU A 46 -3.41 4.21 -13.34
C LEU A 46 -3.21 5.70 -13.65
N GLU A 47 -2.40 6.02 -14.67
CA GLU A 47 -2.23 7.37 -15.19
C GLU A 47 -3.40 7.83 -16.08
N GLU A 48 -4.30 6.91 -16.49
CA GLU A 48 -5.53 7.20 -17.22
C GLU A 48 -6.65 7.55 -16.23
N PRO A 49 -7.16 8.79 -16.17
CA PRO A 49 -8.14 9.19 -15.15
C PRO A 49 -9.49 8.46 -15.22
N ASP A 50 -9.81 7.84 -16.36
CA ASP A 50 -11.00 7.05 -16.61
C ASP A 50 -10.79 5.53 -16.37
N PHE A 51 -9.55 5.12 -16.06
CA PHE A 51 -9.26 3.73 -15.73
C PHE A 51 -9.62 3.43 -14.28
N VAL A 52 -10.56 2.52 -14.09
CA VAL A 52 -10.90 1.99 -12.77
C VAL A 52 -9.85 0.93 -12.39
N PRO A 53 -9.12 1.12 -11.26
CA PRO A 53 -8.15 0.13 -10.80
C PRO A 53 -8.82 -1.21 -10.51
N PRO A 54 -8.21 -2.35 -10.87
CA PRO A 54 -8.80 -3.65 -10.62
C PRO A 54 -8.57 -4.08 -9.17
N GLU A 55 -9.50 -4.85 -8.58
CA GLU A 55 -9.53 -5.15 -7.14
C GLU A 55 -8.25 -5.82 -6.62
N GLU A 56 -7.60 -6.67 -7.43
CA GLU A 56 -6.36 -7.36 -7.04
C GLU A 56 -5.20 -6.41 -6.71
N ILE A 57 -5.33 -5.14 -7.08
CA ILE A 57 -4.34 -4.12 -6.78
C ILE A 57 -4.37 -3.74 -5.28
N PHE A 58 -5.49 -3.92 -4.58
CA PHE A 58 -5.69 -3.52 -3.19
C PHE A 58 -5.38 -4.66 -2.21
N GLU A 59 -4.11 -5.02 -2.05
CA GLU A 59 -3.73 -6.16 -1.17
C GLU A 59 -4.02 -5.96 0.33
N TRP A 60 -4.20 -4.72 0.78
CA TRP A 60 -4.35 -4.36 2.19
C TRP A 60 -5.78 -4.03 2.59
N THR A 61 -6.70 -3.88 1.65
CA THR A 61 -8.07 -3.43 1.91
C THR A 61 -8.99 -4.19 0.99
N VAL A 62 -10.23 -4.39 1.41
CA VAL A 62 -11.27 -4.90 0.52
C VAL A 62 -12.20 -3.77 0.11
N SER A 63 -12.86 -3.95 -1.02
CA SER A 63 -13.89 -3.05 -1.48
C SER A 63 -15.03 -2.84 -0.45
N PRO A 64 -15.69 -1.67 -0.43
CA PRO A 64 -16.76 -1.37 0.53
C PRO A 64 -17.90 -2.41 0.55
N GLU A 65 -18.23 -3.00 -0.59
CA GLU A 65 -19.27 -4.03 -0.70
C GLU A 65 -18.89 -5.36 -0.04
N ASN A 66 -17.59 -5.63 0.11
CA ASN A 66 -17.05 -6.82 0.75
C ASN A 66 -16.54 -6.57 2.19
N ALA A 67 -16.67 -5.33 2.68
CA ALA A 67 -16.25 -4.98 4.04
C ALA A 67 -17.11 -5.71 5.10
N PRO A 68 -16.52 -6.16 6.22
CA PRO A 68 -17.25 -6.75 7.32
C PRO A 68 -18.08 -5.67 8.02
N VAL A 69 -18.92 -6.12 8.94
CA VAL A 69 -19.69 -5.22 9.80
C VAL A 69 -18.76 -4.28 10.56
N ALA A 70 -19.18 -3.02 10.68
CA ALA A 70 -18.44 -2.00 11.42
C ALA A 70 -18.08 -2.46 12.83
N GLN A 71 -16.86 -2.14 13.25
CA GLN A 71 -16.32 -2.46 14.57
C GLN A 71 -15.86 -1.19 15.28
N ILE A 72 -15.98 -1.18 16.60
CA ILE A 72 -15.40 -0.13 17.45
C ILE A 72 -14.05 -0.63 17.95
N ILE A 73 -13.02 0.21 17.82
CA ILE A 73 -11.67 -0.06 18.30
C ILE A 73 -11.28 1.08 19.24
N ASP A 74 -10.86 0.73 20.45
CA ASP A 74 -10.35 1.69 21.41
C ASP A 74 -8.82 1.78 21.28
N ILE A 75 -8.29 2.99 21.09
CA ILE A 75 -6.84 3.24 21.07
C ILE A 75 -6.48 4.06 22.29
N GLY A 76 -5.66 3.49 23.18
CA GLY A 76 -5.16 4.20 24.35
C GLY A 76 -3.91 5.00 24.01
N PHE A 77 -3.84 6.23 24.52
CA PHE A 77 -2.69 7.13 24.34
C PHE A 77 -2.08 7.53 25.67
N GLU A 78 -0.75 7.60 25.71
CA GLU A 78 0.02 8.21 26.80
C GLU A 78 0.97 9.25 26.19
N ASN A 79 0.88 10.50 26.64
CA ASN A 79 1.72 11.61 26.14
C ASN A 79 1.71 11.77 24.60
N GLY A 80 0.56 11.51 23.96
CA GLY A 80 0.41 11.59 22.50
C GLY A 80 0.92 10.37 21.73
N VAL A 81 1.45 9.35 22.42
CA VAL A 81 1.89 8.09 21.81
C VAL A 81 0.82 7.03 22.03
N PRO A 82 0.37 6.31 20.98
CA PRO A 82 -0.55 5.20 21.16
C PRO A 82 0.18 4.02 21.84
N VAL A 83 -0.42 3.48 22.90
CA VAL A 83 0.18 2.44 23.76
C VAL A 83 -0.67 1.18 23.91
N SER A 84 -1.94 1.23 23.50
CA SER A 84 -2.85 0.08 23.59
C SER A 84 -3.92 0.07 22.51
N VAL A 85 -4.44 -1.13 22.24
CA VAL A 85 -5.61 -1.37 21.38
C VAL A 85 -6.58 -2.25 22.16
N ASN A 86 -7.85 -1.85 22.27
CA ASN A 86 -8.89 -2.55 23.04
C ASN A 86 -8.46 -2.85 24.49
N GLY A 87 -7.76 -1.89 25.13
CA GLY A 87 -7.24 -2.03 26.49
C GLY A 87 -5.97 -2.87 26.63
N GLU A 88 -5.51 -3.54 25.58
CA GLU A 88 -4.28 -4.35 25.60
C GLU A 88 -3.05 -3.52 25.24
N LYS A 89 -2.07 -3.45 26.15
CA LYS A 89 -0.78 -2.79 25.86
C LYS A 89 -0.07 -3.46 24.68
N SER A 90 0.46 -2.64 23.78
CA SER A 90 1.23 -3.10 22.61
C SER A 90 2.36 -2.11 22.34
N ASP A 91 3.50 -2.60 21.86
CA ASP A 91 4.54 -1.72 21.33
C ASP A 91 4.07 -1.06 20.02
N GLY A 92 4.76 -0.02 19.57
CA GLY A 92 4.35 0.76 18.40
C GLY A 92 4.22 -0.04 17.10
N VAL A 93 5.12 -1.00 16.85
CA VAL A 93 5.07 -1.81 15.63
C VAL A 93 3.91 -2.80 15.69
N SER A 94 3.74 -3.45 16.84
CA SER A 94 2.61 -4.35 17.08
C SER A 94 1.28 -3.61 16.99
N LEU A 95 1.21 -2.38 17.48
CA LEU A 95 0.02 -1.54 17.41
C LEU A 95 -0.36 -1.25 15.96
N ILE A 96 0.61 -0.79 15.15
CA ILE A 96 0.39 -0.51 13.72
C ILE A 96 -0.07 -1.77 12.98
N ARG A 97 0.53 -2.93 13.28
CA ARG A 97 0.13 -4.20 12.65
C ARG A 97 -1.25 -4.65 13.11
N LYS A 98 -1.59 -4.49 14.39
CA LYS A 98 -2.93 -4.84 14.93
C LYS A 98 -4.01 -3.96 14.33
N THR A 99 -3.78 -2.65 14.26
CA THR A 99 -4.74 -1.72 13.64
C THR A 99 -4.88 -2.00 12.15
N GLN A 100 -3.77 -2.21 11.42
CA GLN A 100 -3.84 -2.61 10.01
C GLN A 100 -4.55 -3.94 9.80
N HIS A 101 -4.35 -4.94 10.65
CA HIS A 101 -5.05 -6.21 10.54
C HIS A 101 -6.56 -6.05 10.76
N ASN A 102 -6.95 -5.27 11.77
CA ASN A 102 -8.36 -4.95 12.00
C ASN A 102 -8.96 -4.16 10.84
N TRP A 103 -8.15 -3.31 10.19
CA TRP A 103 -8.55 -2.51 9.04
C TRP A 103 -8.43 -3.22 7.70
N ARG A 104 -7.70 -4.34 7.61
CA ARG A 104 -7.50 -5.11 6.38
C ARG A 104 -8.79 -5.68 5.79
N GLY A 105 -9.85 -5.73 6.61
CA GLY A 105 -11.20 -6.04 6.16
C GLY A 105 -12.06 -4.82 5.84
N THR A 106 -11.71 -3.60 6.24
CA THR A 106 -12.60 -2.43 6.07
C THR A 106 -11.99 -1.44 5.09
N TRP A 107 -12.78 -0.99 4.11
CA TRP A 107 -12.40 0.11 3.24
C TRP A 107 -12.21 1.38 4.08
N CYS A 108 -10.95 1.83 4.21
CA CYS A 108 -10.57 3.03 4.96
C CYS A 108 -9.42 3.74 4.23
N GLY A 109 -9.69 4.16 3.00
CA GLY A 109 -8.79 4.97 2.17
C GLY A 109 -9.55 6.19 1.64
N THR A 110 -8.89 7.33 1.52
CA THR A 110 -9.50 8.56 0.99
C THR A 110 -9.82 8.43 -0.51
N HIS A 111 -11.03 8.83 -0.91
CA HIS A 111 -11.35 9.17 -2.31
C HIS A 111 -10.54 10.40 -2.76
#